data_AF-A0A2K3KQL7-F1
#
_entry.id   AF-A0A2K3KQL7-F1
#
_cell.length_a   1.000
_cell.length_b   1.000
_cell.length_c   1.000
_cell.angle_alpha   90.00
_cell.angle_beta   90.00
_cell.angle_gamma   90.00
#
_symmetry.space_group_name_H-M   'P 1'
#
loop_
_entity.id
_entity.type
_entity.pdbx_description
1 polymer ?
#
loop_
_entity_poly.entity_id
_entity_poly.type
_entity_poly.pdbx_seq_one_letter_code
_entity_poly.pdbx_strand_id
1 'polypeptide(L)' 'AQAVADIAAAVAGQTAAKTQRDLQKQQREEAAMEARVMTEFRRHNPPEFKGEIDPEKADLWIQGMERVFEATRC' A
#
# COMPACT_ATOMS: atom_id res chain seq x y z
N ALA A 1 48.40 -5.62 -2.91
CA ALA A 1 47.30 -5.36 -3.88
C ALA A 1 46.07 -6.23 -3.59
N GLN A 2 46.20 -7.56 -3.47
CA GLN A 2 45.07 -8.49 -3.24
C GLN A 2 44.19 -8.13 -2.03
N ALA A 3 44.80 -7.87 -0.86
CA ALA A 3 44.05 -7.55 0.36
C ALA A 3 43.14 -6.31 0.24
N VAL A 4 43.51 -5.33 -0.59
CA VAL A 4 42.68 -4.12 -0.81
C VAL A 4 41.48 -4.45 -1.70
N ALA A 5 41.65 -5.36 -2.67
CA ALA A 5 40.55 -5.85 -3.51
C ALA A 5 39.55 -6.70 -2.71
N ASP A 6 40.02 -7.54 -1.78
CA ASP A 6 39.15 -8.36 -0.93
C ASP A 6 38.30 -7.49 0.01
N ILE A 7 38.88 -6.42 0.58
CA ILE A 7 38.14 -5.45 1.40
C ILE A 7 37.10 -4.71 0.56
N ALA A 8 37.45 -4.27 -0.65
CA ALA A 8 36.51 -3.61 -1.54
C ALA A 8 35.32 -4.52 -1.91
N ALA A 9 35.58 -5.80 -2.19
CA ALA A 9 34.54 -6.78 -2.46
C ALA A 9 33.64 -7.02 -1.23
N ALA A 10 34.21 -7.11 -0.03
CA ALA A 10 33.44 -7.27 1.21
C ALA A 10 32.54 -6.06 1.50
N VAL A 11 33.05 -4.84 1.28
CA VAL A 11 32.27 -3.60 1.43
C VAL A 11 31.15 -3.51 0.40
N ALA A 12 31.41 -3.87 -0.85
CA ALA A 12 30.39 -3.94 -1.90
C ALA A 12 29.29 -4.97 -1.54
N GLY A 13 29.66 -6.16 -1.07
CA GLY A 13 28.72 -7.19 -0.61
C GLY A 13 27.88 -6.74 0.58
N GLN A 14 28.50 -6.08 1.56
CA GLN A 14 27.77 -5.53 2.72
C GLN A 14 26.78 -4.44 2.30
N THR A 15 27.18 -3.57 1.37
CA THR A 15 26.32 -2.51 0.83
C THR A 15 25.11 -3.09 0.11
N ALA A 16 25.33 -4.07 -0.78
CA ALA A 16 24.24 -4.76 -1.48
C ALA A 16 23.27 -5.46 -0.51
N ALA A 17 23.79 -6.14 0.52
CA ALA A 17 22.98 -6.80 1.54
C ALA A 17 22.18 -5.81 2.40
N LYS A 18 22.71 -4.60 2.65
CA LYS A 18 21.96 -3.54 3.33
C LYS A 18 20.83 -3.02 2.45
N THR A 19 21.13 -2.65 1.21
CA THR A 19 20.12 -2.16 0.25
C THR A 19 18.98 -3.17 0.09
N GLN A 20 19.30 -4.46 -0.03
CA GLN A 20 18.29 -5.50 -0.14
C GLN A 20 17.36 -5.58 1.08
N ARG A 21 17.93 -5.46 2.29
CA ARG A 21 17.14 -5.46 3.53
C ARG A 21 16.24 -4.23 3.64
N ASP A 22 16.74 -3.08 3.23
CA ASP A 22 15.99 -1.83 3.25
C ASP A 22 14.81 -1.88 2.26
N LEU A 23 15.02 -2.42 1.06
CA LEU A 23 13.96 -2.66 0.08
C LEU A 23 12.90 -3.64 0.62
N GLN A 24 13.32 -4.76 1.21
CA GLN A 24 12.39 -5.72 1.83
C GLN A 24 11.61 -5.12 3.01
N LYS A 25 12.24 -4.22 3.77
CA LYS A 25 11.56 -3.49 4.84
C LYS A 25 10.50 -2.56 4.26
N GLN A 26 10.85 -1.77 3.25
CA GLN A 26 9.93 -0.86 2.57
C GLN A 26 8.72 -1.60 1.98
N GLN A 27 8.95 -2.71 1.27
CA GLN A 27 7.89 -3.54 0.70
C GLN A 27 6.92 -4.07 1.77
N ARG A 28 7.44 -4.45 2.95
CA ARG A 28 6.59 -4.90 4.06
C ARG A 28 5.80 -3.76 4.68
N GLU A 29 6.40 -2.57 4.78
CA GLU A 29 5.72 -1.38 5.30
C GLU A 29 4.60 -0.93 4.36
N GLU A 30 4.83 -0.98 3.04
CA GLU A 30 3.84 -0.71 2.01
C GLU A 30 2.68 -1.73 2.07
N ALA A 31 2.99 -3.03 2.06
CA ALA A 31 1.95 -4.07 2.18
C ALA A 31 1.15 -3.95 3.50
N ALA A 32 1.80 -3.58 4.60
CA ALA A 32 1.12 -3.34 5.87
C ALA A 32 0.24 -2.09 5.84
N MET A 33 0.65 -1.04 5.13
CA MET A 33 -0.15 0.17 4.91
C MET A 33 -1.40 -0.16 4.08
N GLU A 34 -1.25 -0.84 2.95
CA GLU A 34 -2.37 -1.26 2.09
C GLU A 34 -3.39 -2.11 2.85
N ALA A 35 -2.92 -3.09 3.64
CA ALA A 35 -3.78 -3.93 4.47
C ALA A 35 -4.58 -3.12 5.51
N ARG A 36 -3.96 -2.10 6.12
CA ARG A 36 -4.63 -1.20 7.07
C ARG A 36 -5.68 -0.34 6.39
N VAL A 37 -5.34 0.26 5.25
CA VAL A 37 -6.28 1.09 4.45
C VAL A 37 -7.49 0.26 4.04
N MET A 38 -7.27 -0.96 3.51
CA MET A 38 -8.36 -1.86 3.11
C MET A 38 -9.24 -2.28 4.30
N THR A 39 -8.63 -2.52 5.47
CA THR A 39 -9.38 -2.89 6.68
C THR A 39 -10.24 -1.74 7.17
N GLU A 40 -9.71 -0.51 7.18
CA GLU A 40 -10.46 0.67 7.59
C GLU A 40 -11.60 0.96 6.60
N PHE A 41 -11.35 0.89 5.28
CA PHE A 41 -12.38 1.01 4.26
C PHE A 41 -13.55 0.06 4.48
N ARG A 42 -13.27 -1.23 4.74
CA ARG A 42 -14.33 -2.22 5.01
C ARG A 42 -15.10 -1.94 6.30
N ARG A 43 -14.45 -1.37 7.31
CA ARG A 43 -15.07 -1.03 8.60
C ARG A 43 -16.16 0.04 8.47
N HIS A 44 -16.09 0.89 7.45
CA HIS A 44 -17.13 1.89 7.15
C HIS A 44 -18.34 1.34 6.38
N ASN A 45 -18.38 0.02 6.11
CA ASN A 45 -19.48 -0.66 5.41
C ASN A 45 -19.84 0.03 4.08
N PRO A 46 -18.90 0.06 3.11
CA PRO A 46 -19.13 0.73 1.84
C PRO A 46 -20.37 0.16 1.14
N PRO A 47 -21.22 1.01 0.56
CA PRO A 47 -22.43 0.55 -0.11
C PRO A 47 -22.07 -0.24 -1.38
N GLU A 48 -22.81 -1.30 -1.64
CA GLU A 48 -22.64 -2.11 -2.85
C GLU A 48 -23.53 -1.57 -3.98
N PHE A 49 -22.94 -1.39 -5.16
CA PHE A 49 -23.72 -1.04 -6.34
C PHE A 49 -24.42 -2.27 -6.90
N LYS A 50 -25.76 -2.23 -7.01
CA LYS A 50 -26.57 -3.34 -7.51
C LYS A 50 -26.79 -3.33 -9.03
N GLY A 51 -26.13 -2.42 -9.76
CA GLY A 51 -26.30 -2.32 -11.21
C GLY A 51 -27.63 -1.70 -11.61
N GLU A 52 -28.22 -0.88 -10.75
CA GLU A 52 -29.49 -0.19 -11.00
C GLU A 52 -29.35 0.78 -12.18
N ILE A 53 -30.36 0.81 -13.05
CA ILE A 53 -30.40 1.72 -14.23
C ILE A 53 -30.97 3.09 -13.83
N ASP A 54 -31.62 3.17 -12.68
CA ASP A 54 -32.18 4.39 -12.12
C ASP A 54 -31.06 5.39 -11.75
N PRO A 55 -30.98 6.56 -12.40
CA PRO A 55 -29.95 7.55 -12.14
C PRO A 55 -29.94 8.04 -10.68
N GLU A 56 -31.09 8.15 -10.03
CA GLU A 56 -31.17 8.62 -8.64
C GLU A 56 -30.56 7.60 -7.68
N LYS A 57 -30.78 6.31 -7.93
CA LYS A 57 -30.16 5.25 -7.13
C LYS A 57 -28.65 5.16 -7.35
N ALA A 58 -28.20 5.39 -8.57
CA ALA A 58 -26.77 5.47 -8.87
C ALA A 58 -26.12 6.65 -8.14
N ASP A 59 -26.77 7.82 -8.15
CA ASP A 59 -26.29 9.01 -7.44
C ASP A 59 -26.22 8.80 -5.92
N LEU A 60 -27.24 8.17 -5.32
CA LEU A 60 -27.23 7.80 -3.91
C LEU A 60 -26.08 6.84 -3.55
N TRP A 61 -25.77 5.88 -4.42
CA TRP A 61 -24.62 4.99 -4.23
C TRP A 61 -23.29 5.76 -4.27
N ILE A 62 -23.13 6.67 -5.23
CA ILE A 62 -21.93 7.53 -5.34
C ILE A 62 -21.76 8.38 -4.07
N GLN A 63 -22.80 9.08 -3.64
CA GLN A 63 -22.77 9.89 -2.41
C GLN A 63 -22.44 9.05 -1.15
N GLY A 64 -22.87 7.79 -1.13
CA GLY A 64 -22.52 6.85 -0.06
C GLY A 64 -21.04 6.47 -0.10
N MET A 65 -20.49 6.22 -1.28
CA MET A 65 -19.06 5.94 -1.48
C MET A 65 -18.17 7.14 -1.14
N GLU A 66 -18.55 8.35 -1.55
CA GLU A 66 -17.82 9.59 -1.25
C GLU A 66 -17.70 9.81 0.26
N ARG A 67 -18.77 9.56 1.03
CA ARG A 67 -18.74 9.62 2.49
C ARG A 67 -17.75 8.64 3.11
N VAL A 68 -17.62 7.44 2.54
CA VAL A 68 -16.64 6.45 3.01
C VAL A 68 -15.21 6.94 2.72
N PHE A 69 -14.94 7.43 1.52
CA PHE A 69 -13.61 7.96 1.19
C PHE A 69 -13.22 9.17 2.04
N GLU A 70 -14.16 10.06 2.33
CA GLU A 70 -13.95 11.18 3.25
C GLU A 70 -13.60 10.68 4.67
N ALA A 71 -14.33 9.68 5.16
CA ALA A 71 -14.10 9.09 6.48
C ALA A 71 -12.74 8.36 6.57
N THR A 72 -12.30 7.70 5.49
CA THR A 72 -11.01 6.99 5.43
C THR A 72 -9.84 7.90 5.07
N ARG A 73 -10.11 9.15 4.65
CA ARG A 73 -9.12 10.11 4.11
C ARG A 73 -8.32 9.51 2.96
N CYS A 74 -9.01 8.80 2.07
CA CYS A 74 -8.45 8.26 0.84
C CYS A 74 -8.56 9.24 -0.32
#